data_AF-A0A352SBF8-F1
#
_entry.id   AF-A0A352SBF8-F1
#
_cell.length_a   1.000
_cell.length_b   1.000
_cell.length_c   1.000
_cell.angle_alpha   90.00
_cell.angle_beta   90.00
_cell.angle_gamma   90.00
#
_symmetry.space_group_name_H-M   'P 1'
#
loop_
_entity.id
_entity.type
_entity.pdbx_description
1 polymer ?
#
loop_
_entity_poly.entity_id
_entity_poly.type
_entity_poly.pdbx_seq_one_letter_code
_entity_poly.pdbx_strand_id
1 'polypeptide(L)'
;MPSYRFTARRRAILSATLLAIAAPSAAFAADSFPSKPIRFIVPYAAGGTTDLVARTVGQRVAEKLGQPVVIENRPGAGGNIGMDAVAKAPADGYTIGFGAISTNAL
;
A
#
# COMPACT_ATOMS: atom_id res chain seq x y z
N MET A 1 57.86 26.19 22.69
CA MET A 1 56.61 25.69 23.31
C MET A 1 55.48 25.71 22.27
N PRO A 2 55.07 24.55 21.72
CA PRO A 2 54.03 24.46 20.68
C PRO A 2 52.73 23.85 21.24
N SER A 3 51.60 24.58 21.22
CA SER A 3 50.31 23.99 21.64
C SER A 3 49.04 24.67 21.11
N TYR A 4 49.04 25.22 19.90
CA TYR A 4 47.82 25.78 19.27
C TYR A 4 47.11 24.86 18.25
N ARG A 5 47.69 23.71 17.88
CA ARG A 5 47.15 22.83 16.81
C ARG A 5 45.98 21.93 17.25
N PHE A 6 45.77 21.72 18.55
CA PHE A 6 44.75 20.79 19.06
C PHE A 6 43.33 21.37 19.10
N THR A 7 43.18 22.67 19.34
CA THR A 7 41.88 23.35 19.42
C THR A 7 41.21 23.51 18.05
N ALA A 8 42.00 23.70 16.99
CA ALA A 8 41.51 23.80 15.61
C ALA A 8 40.87 22.47 15.12
N ARG A 9 41.48 21.32 15.45
CA ARG A 9 40.94 19.99 15.12
C ARG A 9 39.61 19.69 15.82
N ARG A 10 39.48 20.07 17.10
CA ARG A 10 38.23 19.88 17.86
C ARG A 10 37.07 20.70 17.28
N ARG A 11 37.34 21.95 16.86
CA ARG A 11 36.35 22.80 16.18
C ARG A 11 35.94 22.24 14.82
N ALA A 12 36.89 21.75 14.03
CA ALA A 12 36.60 21.12 12.74
C ALA A 12 35.72 19.87 12.88
N ILE A 13 35.96 19.04 13.91
CA ILE A 13 35.14 17.85 14.20
C ILE A 13 33.71 18.25 14.61
N LEU A 14 33.58 19.26 15.49
CA LEU A 14 32.27 19.77 15.91
C LEU A 14 31.47 20.35 14.72
N SER A 15 32.11 21.13 13.85
CA SER A 15 31.47 21.68 12.64
C SER A 15 31.02 20.60 11.66
N ALA A 16 31.83 19.55 11.46
CA ALA A 16 31.48 18.43 10.60
C ALA A 16 30.30 17.61 11.14
N THR A 17 30.20 17.48 12.47
CA THR A 17 29.08 16.78 13.11
C THR A 17 27.77 17.56 12.99
N LEU A 18 27.83 18.90 13.11
CA LEU A 18 26.69 19.78 12.90
C LEU A 18 26.18 19.77 11.45
N LEU A 19 27.08 19.72 10.45
CA LEU A 19 26.67 19.58 9.05
C LEU A 19 26.03 18.22 8.75
N ALA A 20 26.47 17.14 9.40
CA ALA A 20 25.90 15.81 9.23
C ALA A 20 24.47 15.69 9.79
N ILE A 21 24.15 16.44 10.86
CA ILE A 21 22.81 16.48 11.47
C ILE A 21 21.87 17.40 10.65
N ALA A 22 22.41 18.44 10.01
CA ALA A 22 21.64 19.36 9.18
C ALA A 22 21.40 18.86 7.74
N ALA A 23 21.93 17.69 7.38
CA ALA A 23 21.62 17.09 6.09
C ALA A 23 20.12 16.79 6.04
N PRO A 24 19.37 17.36 5.07
CA PRO A 24 17.96 17.07 4.95
C PRO A 24 17.83 15.57 4.74
N SER A 25 17.20 14.89 5.70
CA SER A 25 16.73 13.53 5.49
C SER A 25 15.88 13.58 4.23
N ALA A 26 16.30 12.88 3.17
CA ALA A 26 15.47 12.70 2.00
C ALA A 26 14.16 12.07 2.49
N ALA A 27 13.15 12.90 2.67
CA ALA A 27 11.82 12.45 3.01
C ALA A 27 11.35 11.67 1.78
N PHE A 28 11.40 10.35 1.87
CA PHE A 28 10.73 9.48 0.92
C PHE A 28 9.24 9.80 1.06
N ALA A 29 8.73 10.68 0.21
CA ALA A 29 7.31 10.92 0.09
C ALA A 29 6.67 9.57 -0.25
N ALA A 30 5.76 9.10 0.59
CA ALA A 30 4.93 7.97 0.23
C ALA A 30 4.18 8.38 -1.04
N ASP A 31 4.27 7.56 -2.09
CA ASP A 31 3.52 7.78 -3.33
C ASP A 31 2.05 8.00 -2.96
N SER A 32 1.44 9.05 -3.52
CA SER A 32 0.04 9.36 -3.24
C SER A 32 -0.84 8.20 -3.70
N PHE A 33 -1.58 7.59 -2.76
CA PHE A 33 -2.56 6.58 -3.11
C PHE A 33 -3.68 7.19 -3.97
N PRO A 34 -4.13 6.51 -5.05
CA PRO A 34 -3.56 5.31 -5.65
C PRO A 34 -2.57 5.63 -6.79
N SER A 35 -1.40 4.98 -6.78
CA SER A 35 -0.35 5.09 -7.81
C SER A 35 -0.28 3.87 -8.76
N LYS A 36 -1.07 2.83 -8.49
CA LYS A 36 -1.16 1.59 -9.28
C LYS A 36 -2.61 1.09 -9.33
N PRO A 37 -2.95 0.14 -10.22
CA PRO A 37 -4.29 -0.45 -10.29
C PRO A 37 -4.75 -1.06 -8.97
N ILE A 38 -6.05 -0.95 -8.68
CA ILE A 38 -6.69 -1.55 -7.51
C ILE A 38 -7.27 -2.91 -7.90
N ARG A 39 -7.13 -3.92 -7.04
CA ARG A 39 -7.65 -5.28 -7.24
C ARG A 39 -8.89 -5.52 -6.39
N PHE A 40 -9.96 -5.94 -7.02
CA PHE A 40 -11.18 -6.41 -6.36
C PHE A 40 -11.24 -7.93 -6.42
N ILE A 41 -11.10 -8.59 -5.26
CA ILE A 41 -11.19 -10.04 -5.16
C ILE A 41 -12.66 -10.42 -4.92
N VAL A 42 -13.21 -11.19 -5.85
CA VAL A 42 -14.57 -11.73 -5.78
C VAL A 42 -14.49 -13.23 -5.50
N PRO A 43 -14.95 -13.74 -4.34
CA PRO A 43 -14.82 -15.13 -3.91
C PRO A 43 -15.86 -16.07 -4.57
N TYR A 44 -16.37 -15.69 -5.74
CA TYR A 44 -17.40 -16.41 -6.49
C TYR A 44 -17.08 -16.39 -7.99
N ALA A 45 -17.77 -17.24 -8.75
CA ALA A 45 -17.64 -17.31 -10.20
C ALA A 45 -18.02 -15.98 -10.88
N ALA A 46 -17.38 -15.71 -12.02
CA ALA A 46 -17.69 -14.55 -12.86
C ALA A 46 -19.15 -14.60 -13.36
N GLY A 47 -19.77 -13.44 -13.54
CA GLY A 47 -21.16 -13.31 -13.99
C GLY A 47 -22.23 -13.50 -12.90
N GLY A 48 -21.83 -13.89 -11.67
CA GLY A 48 -22.73 -13.93 -10.51
C GLY A 48 -23.08 -12.54 -9.97
N THR A 49 -24.03 -12.46 -9.04
CA THR A 49 -24.48 -11.20 -8.43
C THR A 49 -23.34 -10.39 -7.81
N THR A 50 -22.46 -11.04 -7.04
CA THR A 50 -21.29 -10.37 -6.42
C THR A 50 -20.31 -9.83 -7.46
N ASP A 51 -20.11 -10.56 -8.57
CA ASP A 51 -19.24 -10.11 -9.67
C ASP A 51 -19.82 -8.88 -10.38
N LEU A 52 -21.13 -8.87 -10.65
CA LEU A 52 -21.79 -7.71 -11.25
C LEU A 52 -21.68 -6.47 -10.35
N VAL A 53 -21.92 -6.63 -9.04
CA VAL A 53 -21.74 -5.55 -8.07
C VAL A 53 -20.29 -5.05 -8.06
N ALA A 54 -19.31 -5.96 -8.03
CA ALA A 54 -17.90 -5.61 -8.06
C ALA A 54 -17.51 -4.82 -9.31
N ARG A 55 -18.06 -5.18 -10.48
CA ARG A 55 -17.84 -4.46 -11.75
C ARG A 55 -18.45 -3.06 -11.73
N THR A 56 -19.68 -2.92 -11.26
CA THR A 56 -20.35 -1.62 -11.15
C THR A 56 -19.62 -0.69 -10.17
N VAL A 57 -19.25 -1.20 -8.98
CA VAL A 57 -18.48 -0.43 -8.00
C VAL A 57 -17.10 -0.11 -8.54
N GLY A 58 -16.42 -1.09 -9.15
CA GLY A 58 -15.07 -0.94 -9.70
C GLY A 58 -14.99 0.15 -10.78
N GLN A 59 -16.00 0.21 -11.66
CA GLN A 59 -16.09 1.29 -12.64
C GLN A 59 -16.16 2.66 -11.96
N ARG A 60 -17.04 2.82 -10.96
CA ARG A 60 -17.20 4.11 -10.25
C ARG A 60 -15.95 4.50 -9.46
N VAL A 61 -15.28 3.51 -8.86
CA VAL A 61 -14.01 3.72 -8.14
C VAL A 61 -12.92 4.15 -9.11
N ALA A 62 -12.80 3.49 -10.27
CA ALA A 62 -11.83 3.86 -11.28
C ALA A 62 -12.03 5.31 -11.78
N GLU A 63 -13.28 5.72 -12.04
CA GLU A 63 -13.61 7.09 -12.41
C GLU A 63 -13.24 8.12 -11.33
N LYS A 64 -13.45 7.79 -10.05
CA LYS A 64 -13.15 8.72 -8.94
C LYS A 64 -11.67 8.83 -8.64
N LEU A 65 -10.95 7.71 -8.72
CA LEU A 65 -9.57 7.62 -8.26
C LEU A 65 -8.55 7.72 -9.40
N GLY A 66 -8.99 7.67 -10.66
CA GLY A 66 -8.11 7.80 -11.83
C GLY A 66 -7.20 6.59 -12.06
N GLN A 67 -7.39 5.51 -11.32
CA GLN A 67 -6.65 4.25 -11.48
C GLN A 67 -7.60 3.12 -11.85
N PRO A 68 -7.22 2.22 -12.76
CA PRO A 68 -8.08 1.12 -13.15
C PRO A 68 -8.34 0.16 -11.99
N VAL A 69 -9.53 -0.44 -11.99
CA VAL A 69 -9.90 -1.50 -11.06
C VAL A 69 -9.93 -2.83 -11.81
N VAL A 70 -9.17 -3.80 -11.31
CA VAL A 70 -9.09 -5.17 -11.86
C VAL A 70 -9.93 -6.09 -10.98
N ILE A 71 -10.96 -6.70 -11.57
CA ILE A 71 -11.76 -7.73 -10.90
C ILE A 71 -11.08 -9.08 -11.06
N GLU A 72 -10.89 -9.79 -9.95
CA GLU A 72 -10.28 -11.12 -9.88
C GLU A 72 -11.25 -12.10 -9.20
N ASN A 73 -11.82 -13.02 -9.98
CA ASN A 73 -12.71 -14.05 -9.47
C ASN A 73 -11.91 -15.24 -8.91
N ARG A 74 -12.03 -15.49 -7.60
CA ARG A 74 -11.38 -16.59 -6.87
C ARG A 74 -12.42 -17.49 -6.16
N PRO A 75 -13.19 -18.30 -6.89
CA PRO A 75 -14.19 -19.19 -6.29
C PRO A 75 -13.56 -20.35 -5.51
N GLY A 76 -14.34 -20.95 -4.61
CA GLY A 76 -14.04 -22.22 -3.94
C GLY A 76 -14.15 -22.18 -2.41
N ALA A 77 -14.35 -23.35 -1.80
CA ALA A 77 -14.52 -23.53 -0.35
C ALA A 77 -15.51 -22.54 0.31
N GLY A 78 -16.69 -22.34 -0.30
CA GLY A 78 -17.69 -21.39 0.21
C GLY A 78 -17.27 -19.90 0.15
N GLY A 79 -16.17 -19.60 -0.54
CA GLY A 79 -15.57 -18.27 -0.65
C GLY A 79 -14.30 -18.09 0.19
N ASN A 80 -13.93 -19.07 1.02
CA ASN A 80 -12.76 -18.98 1.89
C ASN A 80 -11.44 -18.84 1.13
N ILE A 81 -11.33 -19.40 -0.08
CA ILE A 81 -10.13 -19.24 -0.92
C ILE A 81 -9.93 -17.77 -1.33
N GLY A 82 -11.00 -17.09 -1.70
CA GLY A 82 -10.95 -15.67 -2.04
C GLY A 82 -10.62 -14.80 -0.82
N MET A 83 -11.23 -15.11 0.34
CA MET A 83 -10.96 -14.36 1.57
C MET A 83 -9.57 -14.61 2.14
N ASP A 84 -9.03 -15.82 2.03
CA ASP A 84 -7.64 -16.12 2.36
C ASP A 84 -6.67 -15.29 1.51
N ALA A 85 -6.95 -15.13 0.21
CA ALA A 85 -6.16 -14.27 -0.67
C ALA A 85 -6.23 -12.79 -0.29
N VAL A 86 -7.40 -12.31 0.17
CA VAL A 86 -7.56 -10.93 0.70
C VAL A 86 -6.80 -10.77 2.01
N ALA A 87 -6.93 -11.73 2.94
CA ALA A 87 -6.30 -11.68 4.25
C ALA A 87 -4.77 -11.69 4.18
N LYS A 88 -4.21 -12.38 3.18
CA LYS A 88 -2.75 -12.44 2.92
C LYS A 88 -2.23 -11.29 2.07
N ALA A 89 -3.10 -10.43 1.54
CA ALA A 89 -2.66 -9.30 0.73
C ALA A 89 -1.98 -8.23 1.60
N PRO A 90 -1.07 -7.42 1.03
CA PRO A 90 -0.54 -6.25 1.72
C PRO A 90 -1.68 -5.33 2.17
N ALA A 91 -1.60 -4.79 3.39
CA ALA A 91 -2.54 -3.80 3.91
C ALA A 91 -2.27 -2.38 3.37
N ASP A 92 -2.11 -2.28 2.03
CA ASP A 92 -1.72 -1.06 1.32
C ASP A 92 -2.90 -0.37 0.60
N GLY A 93 -4.11 -0.89 0.76
CA GLY A 93 -5.34 -0.34 0.18
C GLY A 93 -5.61 -0.75 -1.28
N TYR A 94 -4.70 -1.49 -1.93
CA TYR A 94 -4.86 -1.90 -3.33
C TYR A 94 -5.58 -3.23 -3.51
N THR A 95 -5.91 -3.95 -2.43
CA THR A 95 -6.71 -5.19 -2.49
C THR A 95 -7.96 -5.03 -1.65
N ILE A 96 -9.12 -5.14 -2.30
CA ILE A 96 -10.44 -5.05 -1.66
C ILE A 96 -11.18 -6.37 -1.89
N GLY A 97 -11.67 -6.99 -0.81
CA GLY A 97 -12.47 -8.21 -0.86
C GLY A 97 -13.97 -7.94 -0.98
N PHE A 98 -14.66 -8.70 -1.82
CA PHE A 98 -16.12 -8.67 -1.95
C PHE A 98 -16.73 -9.93 -1.31
N GLY A 99 -17.08 -9.88 -0.02
CA GLY A 99 -17.73 -11.01 0.66
C GLY A 99 -19.27 -10.97 0.57
N ALA A 100 -19.92 -12.12 0.75
CA ALA A 100 -21.32 -12.19 1.18
C ALA A 100 -21.38 -12.62 2.66
N ILE A 101 -22.54 -12.47 3.30
CA ILE A 101 -22.75 -12.84 4.72
C ILE A 101 -22.27 -14.28 4.99
N SER A 102 -22.58 -15.21 4.09
CA SER A 102 -22.19 -16.62 4.20
C SER A 102 -20.69 -16.88 4.18
N THR A 103 -19.90 -16.02 3.53
CA THR A 103 -18.43 -16.19 3.43
C THR A 103 -17.70 -15.57 4.63
N ASN A 104 -18.32 -14.63 5.34
CA ASN A 104 -17.73 -14.00 6.53
C ASN A 104 -18.27 -14.55 7.86
N ALA A 105 -19.33 -15.36 7.81
CA ALA A 105 -20.00 -15.92 8.99
C ALA A 105 -19.62 -17.38 9.30
N LEU A 106 -18.91 -18.05 8.39
CA LEU A 106 -18.40 -19.43 8.54
C LEU A 106 -16.91 -19.40 8.83
#